data_AF-A0A1G1MJS5-F1
#
_entry.id   AF-A0A1G1MJS5-F1
#
_cell.length_a   1.000
_cell.length_b   1.000
_cell.length_c   1.000
_cell.angle_alpha   90.00
_cell.angle_beta   90.00
_cell.angle_gamma   90.00
#
_symmetry.space_group_name_H-M   'P 1'
#
loop_
_entity.id
_entity.type
_entity.pdbx_description
1 polymer ?
#
loop_
_entity_poly.entity_id
_entity_poly.type
_entity_poly.pdbx_seq_one_letter_code
_entity_poly.pdbx_strand_id
1 'polypeptide(L)' 'MPKLKTHKGTARRIRITAGGKLRRFQSGRRHLLRRKPARKMRRLRRQTEAPRSLAKKLRQLLPYG' A
#
# COMPACT_ATOMS: atom_id res chain seq x y z
N MET A 1 4.47 -28.28 -12.44
CA MET A 1 5.07 -26.99 -12.00
C MET A 1 4.36 -26.49 -10.76
N PRO A 2 5.08 -26.10 -9.70
CA PRO A 2 4.46 -25.54 -8.51
C PRO A 2 3.88 -24.14 -8.76
N LYS A 3 2.71 -23.85 -8.19
CA LYS A 3 2.08 -22.52 -8.23
C LYS A 3 2.95 -21.50 -7.50
N LEU A 4 3.05 -20.28 -8.05
CA LEU A 4 3.78 -19.18 -7.41
C LEU A 4 3.13 -18.82 -6.07
N LYS A 5 3.93 -18.70 -5.00
CA LYS A 5 3.39 -18.30 -3.70
C LYS A 5 3.19 -16.78 -3.64
N THR A 6 2.05 -16.33 -3.13
CA THR A 6 1.80 -14.92 -2.86
C THR A 6 2.63 -14.45 -1.67
N HIS A 7 3.32 -13.31 -1.81
CA HIS A 7 4.03 -12.71 -0.70
C HIS A 7 3.05 -12.13 0.33
N LYS A 8 2.81 -12.88 1.42
CA LYS A 8 1.78 -12.56 2.43
C LYS A 8 1.98 -11.19 3.08
N GLY A 9 3.22 -10.74 3.25
CA GLY A 9 3.52 -9.41 3.78
C GLY A 9 3.04 -8.28 2.87
N THR A 10 3.11 -8.46 1.56
CA THR A 10 2.63 -7.48 0.57
C THR A 10 1.12 -7.54 0.47
N ALA A 11 0.54 -8.75 0.44
CA ALA A 11 -0.90 -8.97 0.33
C ALA A 11 -1.69 -8.31 1.48
N ARG A 12 -1.11 -8.26 2.70
CA ARG A 12 -1.73 -7.58 3.85
C ARG A 12 -1.68 -6.05 3.78
N ARG A 13 -0.79 -5.47 2.98
CA ARG A 13 -0.49 -4.02 2.99
C ARG A 13 -0.98 -3.29 1.75
N ILE A 14 -1.11 -4.00 0.64
CA ILE A 14 -1.38 -3.43 -0.68
C ILE A 14 -2.59 -4.12 -1.27
N ARG A 15 -3.53 -3.31 -1.76
CA ARG A 15 -4.73 -3.78 -2.44
C ARG A 15 -4.72 -3.34 -3.90
N ILE A 16 -5.10 -4.25 -4.80
CA ILE A 16 -5.32 -3.95 -6.21
C ILE A 16 -6.77 -3.52 -6.37
N THR A 17 -7.01 -2.36 -6.99
CA THR A 17 -8.37 -1.93 -7.37
C THR A 17 -8.78 -2.60 -8.67
N ALA A 18 -10.09 -2.64 -8.98
CA ALA A 18 -10.58 -3.11 -10.27
C ALA A 18 -9.88 -2.45 -11.48
N GLY A 19 -9.51 -1.16 -11.40
CA GLY A 19 -8.75 -0.45 -12.43
C GLY A 19 -7.23 -0.71 -12.44
N GLY A 20 -6.73 -1.75 -11.77
CA GLY A 20 -5.31 -2.14 -11.76
C GLY A 20 -4.37 -1.22 -10.96
N LYS A 21 -4.92 -0.23 -10.23
CA LYS A 21 -4.16 0.66 -9.35
C LYS A 21 -3.81 -0.04 -8.03
N LEU A 22 -2.57 0.16 -7.58
CA LEU A 22 -2.07 -0.35 -6.31
C LEU A 22 -2.33 0.69 -5.21
N ARG A 23 -3.19 0.37 -4.24
CA ARG A 23 -3.50 1.26 -3.10
C ARG A 23 -2.74 0.82 -1.87
N ARG A 24 -2.25 1.80 -1.10
CA ARG A 24 -1.60 1.62 0.21
C ARG A 24 -2.04 2.70 1.19
N PHE A 25 -1.90 2.43 2.47
CA PHE A 25 -1.98 3.49 3.49
C PHE A 25 -0.71 4.35 3.49
N GLN A 26 -0.89 5.64 3.76
CA GLN A 26 0.23 6.57 3.90
C GLN A 26 1.03 6.28 5.19
N SER A 27 2.35 6.47 5.13
CA SER A 27 3.22 6.35 6.30
C SER A 27 3.14 7.59 7.18
N GLY A 28 3.54 7.46 8.46
CA GLY A 28 3.69 8.60 9.36
C GLY A 28 2.45 8.96 10.20
N ARG A 29 1.42 8.11 10.26
CA ARG A 29 0.25 8.28 11.16
C ARG A 29 0.25 7.34 12.38
N ARG A 30 1.34 6.61 12.64
CA ARG A 30 1.38 5.63 13.75
C ARG A 30 1.82 6.21 15.10
N HIS A 31 2.74 7.17 15.10
CA HIS A 31 3.32 7.76 16.31
C HIS A 31 3.53 9.28 16.14
N LEU A 32 3.83 9.97 17.27
CA LEU A 32 4.04 11.43 17.35
C LEU A 32 2.84 12.22 16.81
N LEU A 33 1.62 11.78 17.15
CA LEU A 33 0.39 12.40 16.67
C LEU A 33 0.12 13.74 17.35
N ARG A 34 0.48 13.89 18.64
CA ARG A 34 0.31 15.12 19.42
C ARG A 34 0.93 16.35 18.76
N ARG A 35 2.09 16.20 18.09
CA ARG A 35 2.82 17.30 17.44
C ARG A 35 2.36 17.58 16.01
N LYS A 36 1.48 16.74 15.44
CA LYS A 36 1.06 16.84 14.03
C LYS A 36 -0.23 17.65 13.94
N PRO A 37 -0.32 18.63 13.02
CA PRO A 37 -1.55 19.39 12.85
C PRO A 37 -2.67 18.48 12.33
N ALA A 38 -3.91 18.77 12.73
CA ALA A 38 -5.09 17.99 12.34
C ALA A 38 -5.24 17.84 10.81
N ARG A 39 -4.86 18.87 10.04
CA ARG A 39 -4.83 18.84 8.57
C ARG A 39 -3.92 17.71 8.04
N LYS A 40 -2.72 17.55 8.60
CA LYS A 40 -1.78 16.50 8.21
C LYS A 40 -2.32 15.12 8.58
N MET A 41 -2.89 14.97 9.78
CA MET A 41 -3.51 13.70 10.20
C MET A 41 -4.66 13.29 9.27
N ARG A 42 -5.53 14.24 8.86
CA ARG A 42 -6.61 13.98 7.89
C ARG A 42 -6.08 13.51 6.54
N ARG A 43 -5.01 14.12 6.02
CA ARG A 43 -4.36 13.69 4.77
C ARG A 43 -3.81 12.27 4.87
N LEU A 44 -3.07 11.98 5.95
CA LEU A 44 -2.46 10.67 6.21
C LEU A 44 -3.48 9.55 6.45
N ARG A 45 -4.75 9.87 6.73
CA ARG A 45 -5.84 8.86 6.88
C ARG A 45 -6.19 8.18 5.56
N ARG A 46 -6.07 8.90 4.45
CA ARG A 46 -6.55 8.44 3.14
C ARG A 46 -5.55 7.47 2.52
N GLN A 47 -6.07 6.45 1.85
CA GLN A 47 -5.25 5.57 1.02
C GLN A 47 -4.76 6.33 -0.22
N THR A 48 -3.54 6.02 -0.64
CA THR A 48 -2.94 6.60 -1.86
C THR A 48 -2.43 5.52 -2.77
N GLU A 49 -2.16 5.92 -4.01
CA GLU A 49 -1.49 5.05 -4.96
C GLU A 49 -0.04 4.78 -4.53
N ALA A 50 0.43 3.57 -4.82
CA ALA A 50 1.84 3.23 -4.69
C ALA A 50 2.66 4.02 -5.73
N PRO A 51 3.91 4.38 -5.40
CA PRO A 51 4.78 5.06 -6.36
C PRO A 51 4.99 4.20 -7.61
N ARG A 52 5.00 4.85 -8.79
CA ARG A 52 5.10 4.18 -10.09
C ARG A 52 6.36 3.31 -10.20
N SER A 53 7.47 3.74 -9.60
CA SER A 53 8.74 3.02 -9.58
C SER A 53 8.65 1.64 -8.93
N LEU A 54 7.79 1.45 -7.93
CA LEU A 54 7.64 0.16 -7.23
C LEU A 54 6.53 -0.72 -7.82
N ALA A 55 5.72 -0.19 -8.74
CA ALA A 55 4.53 -0.89 -9.22
C ALA A 55 4.85 -2.25 -9.88
N LYS A 56 5.92 -2.32 -10.68
CA LYS A 56 6.35 -3.56 -11.35
C LYS A 56 6.72 -4.66 -10.34
N LYS A 57 7.54 -4.31 -9.34
CA LYS A 57 7.97 -5.24 -8.28
C LYS A 57 6.78 -5.72 -7.44
N LEU A 58 5.86 -4.82 -7.10
CA LEU A 58 4.69 -5.15 -6.28
C LEU A 58 3.71 -6.09 -6.99
N ARG A 59 3.55 -5.97 -8.31
CA ARG A 59 2.73 -6.89 -9.11
C ARG A 59 3.35 -8.29 -9.17
N GLN A 60 4.67 -8.40 -9.32
CA GLN A 60 5.35 -9.70 -9.30
C GLN A 60 5.20 -10.43 -7.95
N LEU A 61 5.17 -9.70 -6.85
CA LEU A 61 4.96 -10.25 -5.50
C LEU A 61 3.51 -10.68 -5.23
N LEU A 62 2.56 -10.19 -6.03
CA LEU A 62 1.13 -10.45 -5.93
C LEU A 62 0.61 -11.13 -7.21
N PRO A 63 1.03 -12.38 -7.49
CA PRO A 63 0.65 -13.09 -8.72
C PRO A 63 -0.86 -13.39 -8.82
N TYR A 64 -1.58 -13.35 -7.69
CA TYR A 64 -3.02 -13.58 -7.59
C TYR A 64 -3.76 -12.42 -6.90
N GLY A 65 -3.09 -11.26 -6.80
CA GLY A 65 -3.57 -10.11 -6.03
C GLY A 65 -4.69 -9.32 -6.70
#